data_AF-A0A932INQ0-F1
#
_entry.id   AF-A0A932INQ0-F1
#
_cell.length_a   1.000
_cell.length_b   1.000
_cell.length_c   1.000
_cell.angle_alpha   90.00
_cell.angle_beta   90.00
_cell.angle_gamma   90.00
#
_symmetry.space_group_name_H-M   'P 1'
#
loop_
_entity.id
_entity.type
_entity.pdbx_description
1 polymer ?
#
loop_
_entity_poly.entity_id
_entity_poly.type
_entity_poly.pdbx_seq_one_letter_code
_entity_poly.pdbx_strand_id
1 'polypeptide(L)'
;MPRASKHCGINGCTVVVPNGKRCAQHSSGWKTSPRTASSGRTSTSTWKSSRVLALQRDGYLCQIRGPRCTVNATQVDHVINVANGGSDDLTNLQSTCKPCHDSKTAQEAQKARA
;
A
#
# COMPACT_ATOMS: atom_id res chain seq x y z
N MET A 1 -8.68 23.75 -28.75
CA MET A 1 -9.48 24.76 -28.03
C MET A 1 -9.12 24.72 -26.54
N PRO A 2 -8.66 25.82 -25.92
CA PRO A 2 -8.49 25.87 -24.47
C PRO A 2 -9.84 25.70 -23.77
N ARG A 3 -9.87 24.96 -22.67
CA ARG A 3 -11.08 24.81 -21.85
C ARG A 3 -11.44 26.16 -21.23
N ALA A 4 -12.73 26.52 -21.24
CA ALA A 4 -13.22 27.71 -20.57
C ALA A 4 -12.92 27.66 -19.06
N SER A 5 -12.43 28.77 -18.52
CA SER A 5 -12.17 28.93 -17.09
C SER A 5 -13.46 28.80 -16.28
N LYS A 6 -13.39 28.15 -15.13
CA LYS A 6 -14.55 27.94 -14.24
C LYS A 6 -14.19 28.22 -12.79
N HIS A 7 -15.17 28.52 -11.95
CA HIS A 7 -14.94 28.65 -10.52
C HIS A 7 -14.51 27.31 -9.89
N CYS A 8 -13.75 27.41 -8.79
CA CYS A 8 -13.37 26.28 -7.97
C CYS A 8 -14.61 25.49 -7.52
N GLY A 9 -14.58 24.16 -7.66
CA GLY A 9 -15.72 23.28 -7.31
C GLY A 9 -15.94 23.05 -5.81
N ILE A 10 -15.54 23.99 -4.95
CA ILE A 10 -15.86 23.98 -3.52
C ILE A 10 -16.90 25.09 -3.27
N ASN A 11 -17.99 24.74 -2.60
CA ASN A 11 -19.06 25.67 -2.27
C ASN A 11 -18.50 26.87 -1.48
N GLY A 12 -18.78 28.08 -1.95
CA GLY A 12 -18.28 29.32 -1.36
C GLY A 12 -16.89 29.76 -1.85
N CYS A 13 -16.20 28.97 -2.68
CA CYS A 13 -14.93 29.40 -3.28
C CYS A 13 -15.13 30.03 -4.65
N THR A 14 -14.87 31.33 -4.77
CA THR A 14 -15.07 32.11 -6.00
C THR A 14 -13.85 32.15 -6.92
N VAL A 15 -12.73 31.53 -6.52
CA VAL A 15 -11.48 31.54 -7.30
C VAL A 15 -11.69 30.85 -8.66
N VAL A 16 -11.34 31.56 -9.74
CA VAL A 16 -11.44 31.05 -11.11
C VAL A 16 -10.21 30.19 -11.43
N VAL A 17 -10.43 28.97 -11.91
CA VAL A 17 -9.39 28.04 -12.34
C VAL A 17 -9.43 27.84 -13.86
N PRO A 18 -8.35 28.18 -14.59
CA PRO A 18 -8.31 28.11 -16.05
C PRO A 18 -8.25 26.67 -16.57
N ASN A 19 -7.65 25.75 -15.81
CA ASN A 19 -7.55 24.34 -16.21
C ASN A 19 -7.51 23.41 -14.98
N GLY A 20 -8.61 23.36 -14.23
CA GLY A 20 -8.69 22.55 -13.01
C GLY A 20 -10.10 22.40 -12.47
N LYS A 21 -10.29 21.50 -11.50
CA LYS A 21 -11.53 21.40 -10.74
C LYS A 21 -11.51 22.23 -9.45
N ARG A 22 -10.33 22.54 -8.91
CA ARG A 22 -10.15 23.23 -7.62
C ARG A 22 -8.95 24.16 -7.68
N CYS A 23 -8.99 25.26 -6.93
CA CYS A 23 -7.87 26.20 -6.79
C CYS A 23 -6.73 25.57 -5.96
N ALA A 24 -5.56 26.23 -5.90
CA ALA A 24 -4.40 25.73 -5.17
C ALA A 24 -4.72 25.46 -3.68
N GLN A 25 -5.46 26.38 -3.04
CA GLN A 25 -5.92 26.24 -1.63
C GLN A 25 -6.85 25.05 -1.40
N HIS A 26 -7.52 24.58 -2.45
CA HIS A 26 -8.48 23.47 -2.39
C HIS A 26 -8.01 22.26 -3.21
N SER A 27 -6.74 22.26 -3.63
CA SER A 27 -6.15 21.12 -4.30
C SER A 27 -6.08 19.98 -3.29
N SER A 28 -6.55 18.78 -3.68
CA SER A 28 -6.42 17.60 -2.83
C SER A 28 -4.92 17.33 -2.64
N GLY A 29 -4.39 17.64 -1.45
CA GLY A 29 -2.96 17.58 -1.12
C GLY A 29 -2.31 16.21 -1.24
N TRP A 30 -3.08 15.16 -1.58
CA TRP A 30 -2.59 13.80 -1.85
C TRP A 30 -1.49 13.72 -2.91
N LYS A 31 -1.47 14.63 -3.90
CA LYS A 31 -0.42 14.64 -4.93
C LYS A 31 0.93 15.18 -4.44
N THR A 32 0.91 16.05 -3.44
CA THR A 32 2.10 16.71 -2.88
C THR A 32 2.51 16.11 -1.53
N SER A 33 1.65 15.26 -0.95
CA SER A 33 1.98 14.51 0.26
C SER A 33 3.17 13.59 -0.03
N PRO A 34 4.22 13.63 0.80
CA PRO A 34 5.33 12.69 0.68
C PRO A 34 4.79 11.26 0.64
N ARG A 35 5.33 10.42 -0.25
CA ARG A 35 5.01 9.00 -0.20
C ARG A 35 5.33 8.49 1.20
N THR A 36 4.45 7.68 1.76
CA THR A 36 4.68 7.03 3.05
C THR A 36 6.01 6.29 3.01
N ALA A 37 6.78 6.33 4.11
CA ALA A 37 8.09 5.67 4.21
C ALA A 37 8.04 4.18 3.79
N SER A 38 6.88 3.52 3.97
CA SER A 38 6.61 2.16 3.51
C SER A 38 6.74 1.96 2.00
N SER A 39 6.41 2.96 1.17
CA SER A 39 6.48 2.88 -0.29
C SER A 39 7.92 2.84 -0.81
N GLY A 40 8.87 3.47 -0.11
CA GLY A 40 10.28 3.42 -0.49
C GLY A 40 10.91 2.06 -0.20
N ARG A 41 10.48 1.43 0.90
CA ARG A 41 11.05 0.18 1.41
C ARG A 41 10.90 -1.00 0.43
N THR A 42 9.71 -1.17 -0.13
CA THR A 42 9.42 -2.23 -1.12
C THR A 42 10.02 -1.97 -2.51
N SER A 43 10.55 -0.78 -2.75
CA SER A 43 11.18 -0.41 -4.02
C SER A 43 12.67 -0.76 -4.06
N THR A 44 13.27 -1.07 -2.91
CA THR A 44 14.71 -1.38 -2.78
C THR A 44 15.10 -2.68 -3.50
N SER A 45 16.34 -2.75 -3.97
CA SER A 45 16.88 -3.96 -4.60
C SER A 45 16.88 -5.15 -3.63
N THR A 46 17.30 -4.91 -2.38
CA THR A 46 17.31 -5.91 -1.31
C THR A 46 15.94 -6.52 -1.09
N TRP A 47 14.88 -5.70 -1.02
CA TRP A 47 13.52 -6.21 -0.89
C TRP A 47 13.10 -7.09 -2.07
N LYS A 48 13.41 -6.68 -3.30
CA LYS A 48 13.07 -7.47 -4.50
C LYS A 48 13.75 -8.84 -4.46
N SER A 49 15.02 -8.90 -4.04
CA SER A 49 15.75 -10.15 -3.86
C SER A 49 15.14 -11.01 -2.76
N SER A 50 14.92 -10.46 -1.56
CA SER A 50 14.32 -11.20 -0.44
C SER A 50 12.92 -11.72 -0.77
N ARG A 51 12.12 -10.95 -1.53
CA ARG A 51 10.79 -11.36 -2.00
C ARG A 51 10.87 -12.61 -2.89
N VAL A 52 11.80 -12.66 -3.83
CA VAL A 52 11.97 -13.84 -4.71
C VAL A 52 12.42 -15.04 -3.89
N LEU A 53 13.39 -14.86 -2.99
CA LEU A 53 13.88 -15.93 -2.11
C LEU A 53 12.77 -16.49 -1.20
N ALA A 54 11.91 -15.63 -0.65
CA ALA A 54 10.78 -16.07 0.19
C ALA A 54 9.80 -16.95 -0.60
N LEU A 55 9.43 -16.52 -1.82
CA LEU A 55 8.54 -17.29 -2.70
C LEU A 55 9.16 -18.64 -3.10
N GLN A 56 10.45 -18.66 -3.41
CA GLN A 56 11.16 -19.89 -3.76
C GLN A 56 11.27 -20.85 -2.58
N ARG A 57 11.67 -20.35 -1.40
CA ARG A 57 11.75 -21.14 -0.15
C ARG A 57 10.41 -21.81 0.17
N ASP A 58 9.32 -21.05 0.00
CA ASP A 58 7.98 -21.50 0.33
C ASP A 58 7.33 -22.32 -0.80
N GLY A 59 8.05 -22.58 -1.91
CA GLY A 59 7.55 -23.32 -3.07
C GLY A 59 6.34 -22.66 -3.73
N TYR A 60 6.23 -21.33 -3.65
CA TYR A 60 5.06 -20.55 -4.06
C TYR A 60 3.76 -20.97 -3.36
N LEU A 61 3.86 -21.57 -2.17
CA LEU A 61 2.71 -21.95 -1.35
C LEU A 61 2.46 -20.91 -0.25
N CYS A 62 1.20 -20.61 -0.01
CA CYS A 62 0.76 -19.69 1.02
C CYS A 62 0.99 -20.32 2.41
N GLN A 63 1.78 -19.63 3.23
CA GLN A 63 2.15 -20.07 4.57
C GLN A 63 1.08 -19.74 5.63
N ILE A 64 0.24 -18.72 5.41
CA ILE A 64 -0.82 -18.33 6.36
C ILE A 64 -1.92 -19.40 6.47
N ARG A 65 -2.23 -20.10 5.37
CA ARG A 65 -3.23 -21.19 5.31
C ARG A 65 -4.56 -20.87 6.00
N GLY A 66 -5.04 -19.64 5.84
CA GLY A 66 -6.29 -19.18 6.45
C GLY A 66 -7.56 -19.73 5.76
N PRO A 67 -8.76 -19.36 6.27
CA PRO A 67 -10.03 -19.94 5.82
C PRO A 67 -10.37 -19.73 4.33
N ARG A 68 -9.87 -18.63 3.72
CA ARG A 68 -10.08 -18.28 2.31
C ARG A 68 -8.82 -18.47 1.46
N CYS A 69 -7.90 -19.33 1.89
CA CYS A 69 -6.61 -19.52 1.24
C CYS A 69 -6.77 -20.15 -0.14
N THR A 70 -6.10 -19.60 -1.15
CA THR A 70 -6.05 -20.17 -2.52
C THR A 70 -4.85 -21.09 -2.73
N VAL A 71 -4.09 -21.37 -1.67
CA VAL A 71 -2.85 -22.16 -1.65
C VAL A 71 -1.69 -21.54 -2.43
N ASN A 72 -1.91 -21.03 -3.63
CA ASN A 72 -0.88 -20.36 -4.42
C ASN A 72 -0.54 -18.96 -3.86
N ALA A 73 0.71 -18.74 -3.50
CA ALA A 73 1.22 -17.46 -3.06
C ALA A 73 1.63 -16.57 -4.23
N THR A 74 1.15 -15.33 -4.22
CA THR A 74 1.48 -14.30 -5.22
C THR A 74 2.17 -13.09 -4.59
N GLN A 75 2.15 -13.02 -3.25
CA GLN A 75 2.60 -11.90 -2.46
C GLN A 75 3.52 -12.41 -1.34
N VAL A 76 4.32 -11.50 -0.79
CA VAL A 76 5.17 -11.75 0.37
C VAL A 76 4.82 -10.71 1.40
N ASP A 77 4.69 -11.15 2.64
CA ASP A 77 4.25 -10.35 3.76
C ASP A 77 5.18 -10.56 4.96
N HIS A 78 5.28 -9.55 5.82
CA HIS A 78 6.10 -9.61 7.03
C HIS A 78 5.34 -10.34 8.14
N VAL A 79 5.86 -11.45 8.68
CA VAL A 79 5.25 -12.19 9.80
C VAL A 79 4.93 -11.26 10.97
N ILE A 80 5.94 -10.54 11.45
CA ILE A 80 5.80 -9.39 12.33
C ILE A 80 5.78 -8.15 11.44
N ASN A 81 4.70 -7.37 11.47
CA ASN A 81 4.61 -6.17 10.65
C ASN A 81 5.61 -5.09 11.08
N VAL A 82 5.94 -4.19 10.16
CA VAL A 82 6.96 -3.15 10.37
C VAL A 82 6.57 -2.19 11.51
N ALA A 83 5.27 -1.92 11.68
CA ALA A 83 4.78 -1.08 12.77
C ALA A 83 5.10 -1.66 14.16
N ASN A 84 5.19 -3.00 14.28
CA ASN A 84 5.57 -3.69 15.51
C ASN A 84 7.05 -4.12 15.53
N GLY A 85 7.91 -3.50 14.70
CA GLY A 85 9.35 -3.77 14.72
C GLY A 85 9.82 -4.92 13.82
N GLY A 86 8.99 -5.38 12.87
CA GLY A 86 9.38 -6.40 11.90
C GLY A 86 10.55 -5.99 11.00
N SER A 87 11.49 -6.92 10.79
CA SER A 87 12.61 -6.75 9.86
C SER A 87 12.29 -7.24 8.45
N ASP A 88 13.08 -6.84 7.44
CA ASP A 88 12.97 -7.36 6.07
C ASP A 88 13.76 -8.66 5.83
N ASP A 89 14.24 -9.28 6.92
CA ASP A 89 14.99 -10.53 6.85
C ASP A 89 14.09 -11.64 6.35
N LEU A 90 14.67 -12.56 5.57
CA LEU A 90 13.96 -13.70 5.00
C LEU A 90 13.19 -14.50 6.07
N THR A 91 13.71 -14.56 7.30
CA THR A 91 13.08 -15.23 8.46
C THR A 91 11.77 -14.58 8.90
N ASN A 92 11.62 -13.26 8.73
CA ASN A 92 10.40 -12.52 9.02
C ASN A 92 9.50 -12.38 7.78
N LEU A 93 9.85 -12.95 6.64
CA LEU A 93 9.02 -12.93 5.43
C LEU A 93 8.28 -14.26 5.26
N GLN A 94 7.03 -14.18 4.83
CA GLN A 94 6.20 -15.33 4.49
C GLN A 94 5.48 -15.12 3.15
N SER A 95 5.42 -16.17 2.35
CA SER A 95 4.65 -16.18 1.11
C SER A 95 3.16 -16.30 1.41
N THR A 96 2.36 -15.45 0.76
CA THR A 96 0.93 -15.34 1.02
C THR A 96 0.11 -15.21 -0.26
N CYS A 97 -1.09 -15.78 -0.23
CA CYS A 97 -2.10 -15.53 -1.25
C CYS A 97 -2.85 -14.24 -0.93
N LYS A 98 -3.43 -13.61 -1.94
CA LYS A 98 -4.13 -12.33 -1.78
C LYS A 98 -5.24 -12.35 -0.69
N PRO A 99 -6.13 -13.36 -0.61
CA PRO A 99 -7.15 -13.39 0.43
C PRO A 99 -6.60 -13.48 1.85
N CYS A 100 -5.51 -14.25 2.06
CA CYS A 100 -4.86 -14.36 3.35
C CYS A 100 -4.13 -13.07 3.73
N HIS A 101 -3.43 -12.45 2.78
CA HIS A 101 -2.80 -11.14 2.96
C HIS A 101 -3.84 -10.09 3.38
N ASP A 102 -4.92 -9.94 2.62
CA ASP A 102 -5.96 -8.94 2.90
C ASP A 102 -6.61 -9.16 4.28
N SER A 103 -6.85 -10.42 4.66
CA SER A 103 -7.37 -10.77 5.99
C SER A 103 -6.42 -10.36 7.11
N LYS A 104 -5.11 -10.60 6.94
CA LYS A 104 -4.11 -10.23 7.93
C LYS A 104 -3.99 -8.71 8.05
N THR A 105 -3.90 -7.99 6.92
CA THR A 105 -3.85 -6.52 6.92
C THR A 105 -5.07 -5.92 7.64
N ALA A 106 -6.27 -6.47 7.42
CA ALA A 106 -7.47 -6.02 8.11
C ALA A 106 -7.38 -6.23 9.64
N GLN A 107 -6.89 -7.39 10.09
CA GLN A 107 -6.70 -7.68 11.51
C GLN A 107 -5.67 -6.75 12.16
N GLU A 108 -4.55 -6.49 11.48
CA GLU A 108 -3.52 -5.57 11.97
C GLU A 108 -4.04 -4.13 12.04
N ALA A 109 -4.78 -3.69 11.03
CA ALA A 109 -5.41 -2.37 11.04
C ALA A 109 -6.43 -2.23 12.16
N GLN A 110 -7.17 -3.30 12.50
CA GLN A 110 -8.06 -3.31 13.65
C GLN A 110 -7.27 -3.21 14.97
N LYS A 111 -6.19 -3.97 15.12
CA LYS A 111 -5.32 -3.91 16.31
C LYS A 111 -4.67 -2.54 16.50
N ALA A 112 -4.29 -1.86 15.43
CA ALA A 112 -3.69 -0.52 15.51
C ALA A 112 -4.70 0.59 15.88
N ARG A 113 -6.01 0.31 15.80
CA ARG A 113 -7.09 1.25 16.16
C ARG A 113 -7.64 1.00 17.56
N ALA A 114 -7.38 -0.17 18.13
CA ALA A 114 -7.77 -0.54 19.49
C ALA A 114 -6.77 0.08 20.49
#